data_AF-A0A350AE16-F1
#
_entry.id   AF-A0A350AE16-F1
#
_cell.length_a   1.000
_cell.length_b   1.000
_cell.length_c   1.000
_cell.angle_alpha   90.00
_cell.angle_beta   90.00
_cell.angle_gamma   90.00
#
_symmetry.space_group_name_H-M   'P 1'
#
loop_
_entity.id
_entity.type
_entity.pdbx_description
1 polymer ?
#
loop_
_entity_poly.entity_id
_entity_poly.type
_entity_poly.pdbx_seq_one_letter_code
_entity_poly.pdbx_strand_id
1 'polypeptide(L)'
;MRLRVINLGLPKSGTTTLAHALKVAGLKVADYRIRRRQTAQPDLHGAFVAQMMYRGLYEAGDPLIHMEEFDGFSEISTVAKGLSIWPQTDFNIIDAIRRTHPGARFLASRREARALSDSMLRWSDLGTDRLPNGNIPGLPAGFGATSRERMTWIDGHYAHLRAIFSGDPAFLEYDPADP
;
A
#
# COMPACT_ATOMS: atom_id res chain seq x y z
N MET A 1 2.54 23.30 -3.11
CA MET A 1 2.48 21.94 -2.53
C MET A 1 2.69 20.93 -3.64
N ARG A 2 3.49 19.89 -3.40
CA ARG A 2 3.73 18.80 -4.35
C ARG A 2 2.58 17.80 -4.28
N LEU A 3 2.11 17.30 -5.43
CA LEU A 3 1.10 16.25 -5.48
C LEU A 3 1.63 14.98 -4.81
N ARG A 4 0.84 14.38 -3.91
CA ARG A 4 1.11 13.06 -3.34
C ARG A 4 -0.03 12.13 -3.72
N VAL A 5 0.27 11.00 -4.36
CA VAL A 5 -0.70 9.96 -4.71
C VAL A 5 -0.35 8.71 -3.91
N ILE A 6 -1.23 8.27 -3.01
CA ILE A 6 -0.99 7.15 -2.11
C ILE A 6 -1.99 6.04 -2.43
N ASN A 7 -1.51 4.89 -2.87
CA ASN A 7 -2.36 3.73 -3.07
C ASN A 7 -2.46 2.90 -1.78
N LEU A 8 -3.69 2.67 -1.36
CA LEU A 8 -4.08 1.89 -0.20
C LEU A 8 -4.58 0.49 -0.58
N GLY A 9 -4.49 0.12 -1.86
CA GLY A 9 -4.82 -1.22 -2.34
C GLY A 9 -3.90 -2.30 -1.75
N LEU A 10 -4.43 -3.51 -1.59
CA LEU A 10 -3.66 -4.66 -1.12
C LEU A 10 -2.70 -5.19 -2.20
N PRO A 11 -1.66 -5.97 -1.85
CA PRO A 11 -0.84 -6.67 -2.84
C PRO A 11 -1.69 -7.41 -3.86
N LYS A 12 -1.24 -7.44 -5.12
CA LYS A 12 -1.93 -8.11 -6.25
C LYS A 12 -3.24 -7.47 -6.71
N SER A 13 -3.60 -6.31 -6.16
CA SER A 13 -4.78 -5.53 -6.59
C SER A 13 -4.54 -4.62 -7.81
N GLY A 14 -3.40 -4.74 -8.49
CA GLY A 14 -3.05 -3.89 -9.65
C GLY A 14 -2.02 -2.79 -9.35
N THR A 15 -1.33 -2.86 -8.23
CA THR A 15 -0.33 -1.85 -7.79
C THR A 15 0.76 -1.57 -8.84
N THR A 16 1.24 -2.59 -9.56
CA THR A 16 2.21 -2.41 -10.65
C THR A 16 1.62 -1.67 -11.86
N THR A 17 0.36 -1.92 -12.22
CA THR A 17 -0.33 -1.22 -13.31
C THR A 17 -0.49 0.26 -12.97
N LEU A 18 -0.92 0.56 -11.74
CA LEU A 18 -0.97 1.94 -11.24
C LEU A 18 0.41 2.60 -11.28
N ALA A 19 1.45 1.91 -10.80
CA ALA A 19 2.82 2.44 -10.82
C ALA A 19 3.28 2.82 -12.23
N HIS A 20 2.88 2.04 -13.24
CA HIS A 20 3.15 2.35 -14.63
C HIS A 20 2.36 3.57 -15.12
N ALA A 21 1.05 3.61 -14.87
CA ALA A 21 0.19 4.72 -15.28
C ALA A 21 0.67 6.07 -14.70
N LEU A 22 1.00 6.11 -13.41
CA LEU A 22 1.54 7.31 -12.75
C LEU A 22 2.87 7.76 -13.37
N LYS A 23 3.77 6.82 -13.72
CA LYS A 23 5.03 7.15 -14.41
C LYS A 23 4.80 7.70 -15.81
N VAL A 24 3.86 7.13 -16.56
CA VAL A 24 3.46 7.64 -17.88
C VAL A 24 2.89 9.05 -17.77
N ALA A 25 2.17 9.36 -16.69
CA ALA A 25 1.71 10.71 -16.36
C ALA A 25 2.81 11.67 -15.88
N GLY A 26 4.09 11.26 -15.92
CA GLY A 26 5.24 12.08 -15.54
C GLY A 26 5.55 12.13 -14.04
N LEU A 27 4.87 11.31 -13.22
CA LEU A 27 5.08 11.29 -11.78
C LEU A 27 6.27 10.39 -11.40
N LYS A 28 7.02 10.82 -10.38
CA LYS A 28 8.09 10.02 -9.79
C LYS A 28 7.50 9.07 -8.74
N VAL A 29 7.53 7.77 -9.03
CA VAL A 29 6.80 6.77 -8.23
C VAL A 29 7.75 5.89 -7.42
N ALA A 30 7.46 5.74 -6.14
CA ALA A 30 7.96 4.69 -5.26
C ALA A 30 7.00 3.49 -5.26
N ASP A 31 7.60 2.31 -5.22
CA ASP A 31 6.94 1.00 -5.13
C ASP A 31 7.66 0.23 -4.02
N TYR A 32 7.11 -0.89 -3.53
CA TYR A 32 7.43 -1.58 -2.27
C TYR A 32 8.90 -1.48 -1.79
N ARG A 33 9.85 -1.54 -2.73
CA ARG A 33 11.28 -1.28 -2.53
C ARG A 33 11.81 -0.23 -3.51
N ILE A 34 12.47 0.80 -2.97
CA ILE A 34 13.07 1.90 -3.75
C ILE A 34 14.34 1.41 -4.43
N ARG A 35 14.40 1.50 -5.76
CA ARG A 35 15.57 1.07 -6.56
C ARG A 35 16.54 2.22 -6.78
N ARG A 36 17.84 1.92 -6.91
CA ARG A 36 18.90 2.90 -7.17
C ARG A 36 18.61 3.86 -8.32
N ARG A 37 18.02 3.36 -9.42
CA ARG A 37 17.65 4.18 -10.58
C ARG A 37 16.52 5.20 -10.32
N GLN A 38 15.78 5.04 -9.21
CA GLN A 38 14.68 5.94 -8.86
C GLN A 38 15.17 7.16 -8.06
N THR A 39 16.38 7.13 -7.49
CA THR A 39 16.83 8.18 -6.57
C THR A 39 18.35 8.35 -6.56
N ALA A 40 18.80 9.59 -6.46
CA ALA A 40 20.20 9.91 -6.21
C ALA A 40 20.60 9.74 -4.74
N GLN A 41 19.63 9.66 -3.80
CA GLN A 41 19.89 9.57 -2.37
C GLN A 41 20.34 8.15 -1.97
N PRO A 42 21.59 7.97 -1.50
CA PRO A 42 22.11 6.64 -1.17
C PRO A 42 21.32 5.92 -0.08
N ASP A 43 20.82 6.65 0.92
CA ASP A 43 20.08 6.09 2.06
C ASP A 43 18.74 5.47 1.65
N LEU A 44 18.19 5.87 0.51
CA LEU A 44 16.96 5.30 -0.05
C LEU A 44 17.23 4.07 -0.94
N HIS A 45 18.49 3.75 -1.25
CA HIS A 45 18.81 2.64 -2.15
C HIS A 45 18.46 1.30 -1.50
N GLY A 46 17.42 0.65 -2.03
CA GLY A 46 16.95 -0.64 -1.55
C GLY A 46 16.09 -0.56 -0.29
N ALA A 47 15.76 0.65 0.19
CA ALA A 47 14.88 0.85 1.34
C ALA A 47 13.45 0.38 1.02
N PHE A 48 12.77 -0.17 2.02
CA PHE A 48 11.34 -0.51 1.92
C PHE A 48 10.49 0.72 2.19
N VAL A 49 9.54 1.01 1.29
CA VAL A 49 8.64 2.17 1.43
C VAL A 49 7.91 2.13 2.77
N ALA A 50 7.44 0.94 3.17
CA ALA A 50 6.73 0.74 4.42
C ALA A 50 7.56 1.16 5.65
N GLN A 51 8.83 0.77 5.71
CA GLN A 51 9.73 1.13 6.80
C GLN A 51 10.02 2.63 6.83
N MET A 52 10.23 3.23 5.66
CA MET A 52 10.46 4.68 5.57
C MET A 52 9.25 5.48 6.04
N MET A 53 8.02 5.00 5.78
CA MET A 53 6.80 5.62 6.28
C MET A 53 6.73 5.62 7.82
N TYR A 54 6.97 4.48 8.45
CA TYR A 54 6.99 4.42 9.91
C TYR A 54 8.14 5.22 10.52
N ARG A 55 9.32 5.22 9.89
CA ARG A 55 10.44 6.05 10.31
C ARG A 55 10.04 7.53 10.32
N GLY A 56 9.48 8.04 9.23
CA GLY A 56 9.02 9.43 9.13
C GLY A 56 7.93 9.77 10.16
N LEU A 57 6.97 8.86 10.35
CA LEU A 57 5.92 9.02 11.36
C LEU A 57 6.50 9.19 12.77
N TYR A 58 7.39 8.30 13.20
CA TYR A 58 7.89 8.30 14.58
C TYR A 58 9.00 9.32 14.83
N GLU A 59 9.79 9.70 13.81
CA GLU A 59 10.83 10.71 13.96
C GLU A 59 10.29 12.15 13.86
N ALA A 60 9.29 12.39 13.01
CA ALA A 60 8.87 13.75 12.64
C ALA A 60 7.34 13.96 12.57
N GLY A 61 6.54 12.91 12.75
CA GLY A 61 5.09 12.98 12.57
C GLY A 61 4.64 13.06 11.11
N ASP A 62 5.56 12.91 10.14
CA ASP A 62 5.28 12.93 8.70
C ASP A 62 5.81 11.65 8.02
N PRO A 63 4.92 10.72 7.60
CA PRO A 63 5.34 9.48 6.95
C PRO A 63 6.12 9.67 5.64
N LEU A 64 6.03 10.83 4.98
CA LEU A 64 6.67 11.02 3.67
C LEU A 64 7.96 11.86 3.73
N ILE A 65 8.38 12.31 4.91
CA ILE A 65 9.49 13.28 5.08
C ILE A 65 10.83 12.78 4.51
N HIS A 66 11.07 11.47 4.54
CA HIS A 66 12.30 10.88 3.99
C HIS A 66 12.19 10.49 2.51
N MET A 67 11.03 10.71 1.89
CA MET A 67 10.71 10.28 0.53
C MET A 67 10.11 11.43 -0.29
N GLU A 68 10.45 12.67 0.04
CA GLU A 68 9.84 13.87 -0.55
C GLU A 68 10.01 14.01 -2.06
N GLU A 69 10.99 13.33 -2.64
CA GLU A 69 11.22 13.32 -4.09
C GLU A 69 10.18 12.51 -4.89
N PHE A 70 9.35 11.68 -4.24
CA PHE A 70 8.36 10.82 -4.88
C PHE A 70 6.96 11.42 -4.86
N ASP A 71 6.33 11.54 -6.02
CA ASP A 71 4.93 11.97 -6.16
C ASP A 71 3.94 10.85 -5.85
N GLY A 72 4.28 9.60 -6.18
CA GLY A 72 3.35 8.46 -6.11
C GLY A 72 3.89 7.29 -5.30
N PHE A 73 3.02 6.63 -4.55
CA PHE A 73 3.32 5.47 -3.71
C PHE A 73 2.34 4.35 -4.08
N SER A 74 2.84 3.35 -4.83
CA SER A 74 1.99 2.39 -5.55
C SER A 74 1.72 1.07 -4.80
N GLU A 75 2.75 0.48 -4.19
CA GLU A 75 2.65 -0.58 -3.18
C GLU A 75 3.39 -0.08 -1.94
N ILE A 76 2.66 0.10 -0.84
CA ILE A 76 3.23 0.61 0.41
C ILE A 76 3.39 -0.49 1.46
N SER A 77 2.92 -1.70 1.18
CA SER A 77 3.11 -2.85 2.06
C SER A 77 4.46 -3.51 1.84
N THR A 78 4.94 -4.22 2.86
CA THR A 78 6.14 -5.04 2.76
C THR A 78 5.93 -6.35 3.51
N VAL A 79 6.03 -7.45 2.77
CA VAL A 79 5.99 -8.80 3.34
C VAL A 79 7.19 -9.57 2.81
N ALA A 80 8.28 -9.60 3.57
CA ALA A 80 9.54 -10.22 3.15
C ALA A 80 10.43 -10.57 4.34
N LYS A 81 11.01 -11.78 4.37
CA LYS A 81 12.06 -12.20 5.33
C LYS A 81 11.81 -11.76 6.78
N GLY A 82 10.67 -12.15 7.36
CA GLY A 82 10.30 -11.80 8.74
C GLY A 82 9.74 -10.39 8.93
N LEU A 83 9.69 -9.56 7.88
CA LEU A 83 8.99 -8.28 7.89
C LEU A 83 7.56 -8.48 7.39
N SER A 84 6.61 -7.91 8.14
CA SER A 84 5.20 -7.77 7.77
C SER A 84 4.75 -6.38 8.19
N ILE A 85 4.68 -5.45 7.24
CA ILE A 85 4.41 -4.02 7.48
C ILE A 85 3.34 -3.57 6.48
N TRP A 86 2.27 -2.96 6.99
CA TRP A 86 1.04 -2.70 6.24
C TRP A 86 0.53 -1.27 6.46
N PRO A 87 1.24 -0.23 5.98
CA PRO A 87 0.85 1.15 6.24
C PRO A 87 -0.56 1.49 5.71
N GLN A 88 -1.03 0.81 4.65
CA GLN A 88 -2.38 1.00 4.13
C GLN A 88 -3.49 0.55 5.08
N THR A 89 -3.17 -0.25 6.10
CA THR A 89 -4.11 -0.75 7.11
C THR A 89 -4.03 0.02 8.44
N ASP A 90 -3.12 1.00 8.52
CA ASP A 90 -2.85 1.76 9.74
C ASP A 90 -3.45 3.16 9.63
N PHE A 91 -4.49 3.41 10.43
CA PHE A 91 -5.17 4.70 10.45
C PHE A 91 -4.23 5.86 10.84
N ASN A 92 -3.25 5.65 11.72
CA ASN A 92 -2.34 6.73 12.14
C ASN A 92 -1.43 7.16 10.99
N ILE A 93 -0.95 6.21 10.17
CA ILE A 93 -0.19 6.55 8.95
C ILE A 93 -1.07 7.35 7.98
N ILE A 94 -2.28 6.85 7.70
CA ILE A 94 -3.20 7.49 6.74
C ILE A 94 -3.54 8.92 7.20
N ASP A 95 -3.93 9.08 8.47
CA ASP A 95 -4.27 10.38 9.05
C ASP A 95 -3.08 11.33 9.09
N ALA A 96 -1.88 10.84 9.46
CA ALA A 96 -0.68 11.66 9.44
C ALA A 96 -0.39 12.21 8.03
N ILE A 97 -0.50 11.39 6.98
CA ILE A 97 -0.35 11.86 5.60
C ILE A 97 -1.41 12.92 5.26
N ARG A 98 -2.67 12.73 5.65
CA ARG A 98 -3.74 13.72 5.41
C ARG A 98 -3.42 15.07 6.07
N ARG A 99 -2.88 15.05 7.29
CA ARG A 99 -2.51 16.25 8.05
C ARG A 99 -1.27 16.95 7.51
N THR A 100 -0.22 16.20 7.18
CA THR A 100 1.07 16.78 6.73
C THR A 100 1.09 17.09 5.23
N HIS A 101 0.26 16.41 4.44
CA HIS A 101 0.10 16.62 3.00
C HIS A 101 -1.37 16.83 2.62
N PRO A 102 -1.99 17.99 2.92
CA PRO A 102 -3.42 18.23 2.67
C PRO A 102 -3.80 18.19 1.17
N GLY A 103 -2.82 18.28 0.27
CA GLY A 103 -2.99 18.08 -1.17
C GLY A 103 -2.92 16.63 -1.64
N ALA A 104 -2.76 15.66 -0.72
CA ALA A 104 -2.66 14.25 -1.06
C ALA A 104 -3.95 13.73 -1.73
N ARG A 105 -3.79 12.71 -2.56
CA ARG A 105 -4.85 11.92 -3.19
C ARG A 105 -4.64 10.46 -2.83
N PHE A 106 -5.68 9.83 -2.33
CA PHE A 106 -5.68 8.45 -1.91
C PHE A 106 -6.41 7.62 -2.96
N LEU A 107 -5.76 6.55 -3.38
CA LEU A 107 -6.30 5.59 -4.33
C LEU A 107 -6.46 4.26 -3.60
N ALA A 108 -7.40 3.44 -4.02
CA ALA A 108 -7.48 2.05 -3.60
C ALA A 108 -7.75 1.19 -4.83
N SER A 109 -6.67 0.71 -5.46
CA SER A 109 -6.79 -0.34 -6.47
C SER A 109 -7.44 -1.57 -5.83
N ARG A 110 -8.54 -2.04 -6.41
CA ARG A 110 -9.31 -3.17 -5.91
C ARG A 110 -9.65 -4.13 -7.05
N ARG A 111 -9.71 -5.42 -6.73
CA ARG A 111 -10.33 -6.44 -7.60
C ARG A 111 -11.39 -7.18 -6.80
N GLU A 112 -12.23 -7.96 -7.48
CA GLU A 112 -13.11 -8.91 -6.81
C GLU A 112 -12.31 -9.81 -5.84
N ALA A 113 -12.87 -10.07 -4.65
CA ALA A 113 -12.13 -10.62 -3.52
C ALA A 113 -11.62 -12.03 -3.78
N ARG A 114 -12.38 -12.89 -4.46
CA ARG A 114 -11.93 -14.22 -4.87
C ARG A 114 -10.79 -14.12 -5.88
N ALA A 115 -10.92 -13.29 -6.92
CA ALA A 115 -9.85 -13.08 -7.90
C ALA A 115 -8.54 -12.58 -7.26
N LEU A 116 -8.66 -11.70 -6.26
CA LEU A 116 -7.51 -11.19 -5.51
C LEU A 116 -6.90 -12.28 -4.60
N SER A 117 -7.74 -13.00 -3.84
CA SER A 117 -7.33 -14.13 -2.99
C SER A 117 -6.58 -15.20 -3.78
N ASP A 118 -7.12 -15.58 -4.94
CA ASP A 118 -6.51 -16.55 -5.84
C ASP A 118 -5.18 -16.05 -6.42
N SER A 119 -5.06 -14.74 -6.69
CA SER A 119 -3.81 -14.14 -7.13
C SER A 119 -2.74 -14.08 -6.03
N MET A 120 -3.13 -13.91 -4.77
CA MET A 120 -2.20 -13.93 -3.63
C MET A 120 -1.69 -15.35 -3.37
N LEU A 121 -2.57 -16.35 -3.45
CA LEU A 121 -2.21 -17.77 -3.34
C LEU A 121 -1.12 -18.19 -4.33
N ARG A 122 -1.26 -17.80 -5.60
CA ARG A 122 -0.30 -18.17 -6.66
C ARG A 122 1.02 -17.40 -6.61
N TRP A 123 1.12 -16.36 -5.76
CA TRP A 123 2.29 -15.49 -5.78
C TRP A 123 3.35 -15.94 -4.78
N SER A 124 4.28 -16.78 -5.27
CA SER A 124 5.36 -17.33 -4.46
C SER A 124 4.78 -18.04 -3.23
N ASP A 125 5.32 -17.72 -2.06
CA ASP A 125 4.96 -18.13 -0.72
C ASP A 125 3.99 -17.15 -0.03
N LEU A 126 3.43 -16.14 -0.74
CA LEU A 126 2.57 -15.13 -0.10
C LEU A 126 1.37 -15.79 0.59
N GLY A 127 0.53 -16.49 -0.18
CA GLY A 127 -0.72 -17.03 0.35
C GLY A 127 -0.57 -18.35 1.13
N THR A 128 0.59 -19.00 1.07
CA THR A 128 0.81 -20.31 1.70
C THR A 128 1.67 -20.23 2.97
N ASP A 129 2.48 -19.18 3.13
CA ASP A 129 3.37 -19.03 4.28
C ASP A 129 3.31 -17.61 4.87
N ARG A 130 3.59 -16.59 4.06
CA ARG A 130 3.74 -15.22 4.58
C ARG A 130 2.44 -14.61 5.10
N LEU A 131 1.28 -14.91 4.50
CA LEU A 131 -0.01 -14.46 5.03
C LEU A 131 -0.39 -15.22 6.32
N PRO A 132 -0.44 -16.57 6.34
CA PRO A 132 -0.90 -17.30 7.53
C PRO A 132 0.01 -17.17 8.76
N ASN A 133 1.31 -16.97 8.54
CA ASN A 133 2.31 -16.89 9.61
C ASN A 133 2.80 -15.44 9.85
N GLY A 134 2.26 -14.46 9.14
CA GLY A 134 2.65 -13.06 9.24
C GLY A 134 1.86 -12.31 10.32
N ASN A 135 2.47 -11.25 10.85
CA ASN A 135 1.75 -10.25 11.66
C ASN A 135 0.99 -9.31 10.71
N ILE A 136 -0.22 -9.69 10.31
CA ILE A 136 -1.02 -8.95 9.33
C ILE A 136 -2.22 -8.30 10.02
N PRO A 137 -2.35 -6.96 9.98
CA PRO A 137 -3.52 -6.28 10.50
C PRO A 137 -4.81 -6.79 9.84
N GLY A 138 -5.77 -7.17 10.67
CA GLY A 138 -7.05 -7.74 10.23
C GLY A 138 -6.97 -9.21 9.78
N LEU A 139 -5.80 -9.85 9.82
CA LEU A 139 -5.61 -11.28 9.52
C LEU A 139 -4.61 -11.90 10.51
N PRO A 140 -5.05 -12.24 11.73
CA PRO A 140 -4.16 -12.78 12.76
C PRO A 140 -3.50 -14.09 12.34
N ALA A 141 -2.33 -14.38 12.92
CA ALA A 141 -1.61 -15.63 12.66
C ALA A 141 -2.50 -16.87 12.93
N GLY A 142 -2.45 -17.85 12.02
CA GLY A 142 -3.34 -19.01 12.02
C GLY A 142 -4.60 -18.86 11.16
N PHE A 143 -4.87 -17.66 10.62
CA PHE A 143 -5.92 -17.40 9.63
C PHE A 143 -5.32 -17.02 8.27
N GLY A 144 -6.13 -17.07 7.21
CA GLY A 144 -5.71 -16.74 5.86
C GLY A 144 -5.20 -17.92 5.06
N ALA A 145 -5.37 -19.15 5.59
CA ALA A 145 -5.06 -20.40 4.90
C ALA A 145 -6.17 -20.75 3.90
N THR A 146 -7.42 -20.42 4.22
CA THR A 146 -8.57 -20.68 3.34
C THR A 146 -8.92 -19.48 2.48
N SER A 147 -9.52 -19.71 1.30
CA SER A 147 -9.94 -18.61 0.44
C SER A 147 -11.01 -17.75 1.09
N ARG A 148 -11.88 -18.35 1.91
CA ARG A 148 -12.89 -17.63 2.70
C ARG A 148 -12.25 -16.64 3.66
N GLU A 149 -11.26 -17.06 4.45
CA GLU A 149 -10.56 -16.17 5.39
C GLU A 149 -9.90 -14.98 4.68
N ARG A 150 -9.19 -15.25 3.57
CA ARG A 150 -8.57 -14.18 2.77
C ARG A 150 -9.61 -13.23 2.18
N MET A 151 -10.72 -13.75 1.65
CA MET A 151 -11.80 -12.93 1.10
C MET A 151 -12.42 -12.04 2.17
N THR A 152 -12.72 -12.58 3.35
CA THR A 152 -13.24 -11.81 4.49
C THR A 152 -12.29 -10.67 4.88
N TRP A 153 -10.99 -10.95 4.96
CA TRP A 153 -9.98 -9.93 5.26
C TRP A 153 -9.88 -8.86 4.17
N ILE A 154 -9.87 -9.27 2.90
CA ILE A 154 -9.89 -8.37 1.74
C ILE A 154 -11.09 -7.44 1.82
N ASP A 155 -12.30 -7.98 1.96
CA ASP A 155 -13.52 -7.20 2.03
C ASP A 155 -13.54 -6.25 3.24
N GLY A 156 -13.04 -6.71 4.39
CA GLY A 156 -12.90 -5.90 5.59
C GLY A 156 -11.98 -4.69 5.41
N HIS A 157 -10.82 -4.86 4.76
CA HIS A 157 -9.88 -3.77 4.48
C HIS A 157 -10.54 -2.67 3.65
N TYR A 158 -11.16 -3.02 2.53
CA TYR A 158 -11.79 -2.02 1.67
C TYR A 158 -13.07 -1.43 2.30
N ALA A 159 -13.83 -2.19 3.08
CA ALA A 159 -14.96 -1.64 3.85
C ALA A 159 -14.48 -0.59 4.86
N HIS A 160 -13.33 -0.83 5.51
CA HIS A 160 -12.68 0.15 6.37
C HIS A 160 -12.28 1.42 5.61
N LEU A 161 -11.65 1.28 4.44
CA LEU A 161 -11.29 2.43 3.60
C LEU A 161 -12.51 3.29 3.24
N ARG A 162 -13.61 2.66 2.82
CA ARG A 162 -14.87 3.38 2.56
C ARG A 162 -15.42 4.10 3.78
N ALA A 163 -15.28 3.52 4.97
CA ALA A 163 -15.72 4.16 6.20
C ALA A 163 -14.89 5.40 6.53
N ILE A 164 -13.55 5.33 6.46
CA ILE A 164 -12.68 6.44 6.87
C ILE A 164 -12.59 7.57 5.83
N PHE A 165 -12.90 7.28 4.56
CA PHE A 165 -12.95 8.24 3.45
C PHE A 165 -14.38 8.56 3.00
N SER A 166 -15.39 8.26 3.82
CA SER A 166 -16.79 8.48 3.44
C SER A 166 -17.04 9.93 2.99
N GLY A 167 -17.41 10.11 1.72
CA GLY A 167 -17.65 11.40 1.10
C GLY A 167 -16.40 12.27 0.84
N ASP A 168 -15.19 11.75 1.06
CA ASP A 168 -13.95 12.49 0.85
C ASP A 168 -13.56 12.51 -0.64
N PRO A 169 -13.57 13.67 -1.32
CA PRO A 169 -13.22 13.75 -2.75
C PRO A 169 -11.73 13.48 -3.01
N ALA A 170 -10.89 13.40 -1.96
CA ALA A 170 -9.49 13.02 -2.10
C ALA A 170 -9.29 11.50 -2.24
N PHE A 171 -10.34 10.68 -2.11
CA PHE A 171 -10.27 9.22 -2.20
C PHE A 171 -10.97 8.65 -3.43
N LEU A 172 -10.35 7.65 -4.07
CA LEU A 172 -10.94 6.88 -5.16
C LEU A 172 -10.60 5.39 -5.02
N GLU A 173 -11.62 4.57 -4.75
CA GLU A 173 -11.60 3.11 -4.95
C GLU A 173 -11.94 2.81 -6.43
N TYR A 174 -11.15 1.97 -7.11
CA TYR A 174 -11.35 1.65 -8.52
C TYR A 174 -10.91 0.22 -8.85
N ASP A 175 -11.52 -0.40 -9.87
CA ASP A 175 -11.04 -1.65 -10.44
C ASP A 175 -10.06 -1.38 -11.58
N PRO A 176 -8.82 -1.87 -11.54
CA PRO A 176 -7.88 -1.72 -12.66
C PRO A 176 -8.33 -2.40 -13.97
N ALA A 177 -9.37 -3.23 -13.93
CA ALA A 177 -9.97 -3.84 -15.11
C ALA A 177 -11.16 -3.04 -15.67
N ASP A 178 -11.60 -1.96 -14.99
CA ASP A 178 -12.62 -1.07 -15.53
C ASP A 178 -12.09 -0.35 -16.79
N PRO A 179 -12.94 -0.19 -17.83
CA PRO A 179 -12.54 0.35 -19.13
C PRO A 179 -12.19 1.85 -19.14
#